data_AF-A0AA38GFH0-F1
#
_entry.id   AF-A0AA38GFH0-F1
#
_cell.length_a   1.000
_cell.length_b   1.000
_cell.length_c   1.000
_cell.angle_alpha   90.00
_cell.angle_beta   90.00
_cell.angle_gamma   90.00
#
_symmetry.space_group_name_H-M   'P 1'
#
loop_
_entity.id
_entity.type
_entity.pdbx_description
1 polymer ?
#
loop_
_entity_poly.entity_id
_entity_poly.type
_entity_poly.pdbx_seq_one_letter_code
_entity_poly.pdbx_strand_id
1 'polypeptide(L)'
;MAGGSLSDVYQQTRHLLLGVRDGLERLERLESHSSILSPRVSGRSHDDAAPDLAYTLKRDLSQLQTYSVDMDRLWRSQMPKSQRDLWKRKLEQVAEEVDSLKLALDKYLSRRHRRQMEAKERAELLQRVNGDSARVLQIFDEEAQAMQSARNSSSMLDEAYSTGVAVLSKYAEQRDRLK
;
A
#
# COMPACT_ATOMS: atom_id res chain seq x y z
N MET A 1 -41.43 -2.67 -3.05
CA MET A 1 -40.65 -1.73 -2.23
C MET A 1 -41.64 -0.85 -1.50
N ALA A 2 -41.69 -0.94 -0.16
CA ALA A 2 -42.72 -0.31 0.65
C ALA A 2 -42.71 1.23 0.47
N GLY A 3 -43.84 1.77 0.01
CA GLY A 3 -44.03 3.21 -0.17
C GLY A 3 -44.20 3.90 1.16
N GLY A 4 -43.09 4.38 1.74
CA GLY A 4 -43.13 5.39 2.79
C GLY A 4 -43.61 6.72 2.23
N SER A 5 -44.17 7.58 3.07
CA SER A 5 -44.48 8.96 2.69
C SER A 5 -43.19 9.70 2.29
N LEU A 6 -43.29 10.78 1.52
CA LEU A 6 -42.15 11.64 1.22
C LEU A 6 -41.37 12.05 2.50
N SER A 7 -42.10 12.29 3.59
CA SER A 7 -41.50 12.63 4.88
C SER A 7 -40.66 11.50 5.46
N ASP A 8 -41.10 10.25 5.32
CA ASP A 8 -40.34 9.09 5.80
C ASP A 8 -39.04 8.96 4.99
N VAL A 9 -39.12 8.99 3.65
CA VAL A 9 -37.91 8.92 2.81
C VAL A 9 -36.93 10.06 3.14
N TYR A 10 -37.46 11.26 3.42
CA TYR A 10 -36.65 12.40 3.83
C TYR A 10 -35.95 12.21 5.17
N GLN A 11 -36.63 11.69 6.20
CA GLN A 11 -36.00 11.41 7.50
C GLN A 11 -34.92 10.34 7.37
N GLN A 12 -35.18 9.27 6.62
CA GLN A 12 -34.21 8.21 6.34
C GLN A 12 -32.98 8.78 5.62
N THR A 13 -33.20 9.66 4.65
CA THR A 13 -32.12 10.34 3.92
C THR A 13 -31.29 11.23 4.85
N ARG A 14 -31.94 11.99 5.75
CA ARG A 14 -31.26 12.84 6.74
C ARG A 14 -30.39 12.03 7.71
N HIS A 15 -30.91 10.91 8.21
CA HIS A 15 -30.13 10.01 9.06
C HIS A 15 -28.92 9.44 8.33
N LEU A 16 -29.11 8.99 7.09
CA LEU A 16 -28.04 8.43 6.27
C LEU A 16 -26.99 9.49 5.90
N LEU A 17 -27.40 10.73 5.60
CA LEU A 17 -26.50 11.87 5.35
C LEU A 17 -25.56 12.13 6.53
N LEU A 18 -26.11 12.18 7.75
CA LEU A 18 -25.32 12.36 8.96
C LEU A 18 -24.32 11.20 9.14
N GLY A 19 -24.77 9.96 8.94
CA GLY A 19 -23.91 8.78 9.01
C GLY A 19 -22.75 8.81 8.00
N VAL A 20 -23.02 9.22 6.75
CA VAL A 20 -22.00 9.34 5.70
C VAL A 20 -21.01 10.45 6.03
N ARG A 21 -21.49 11.60 6.53
CA ARG A 21 -20.63 12.71 6.96
C ARG A 21 -19.70 12.29 8.10
N ASP A 22 -20.24 11.68 9.16
CA ASP A 22 -19.44 11.24 10.30
C ASP A 22 -18.42 10.15 9.89
N GLY A 23 -18.83 9.23 9.02
CA GLY A 23 -17.94 8.21 8.48
C GLY A 23 -16.82 8.79 7.62
N LEU A 24 -17.10 9.83 6.82
CA LEU A 24 -16.09 10.55 6.05
C LEU A 24 -15.09 11.25 6.96
N GLU A 25 -15.56 11.95 8.01
CA GLU A 25 -14.67 12.57 9.00
C GLU A 25 -13.78 11.55 9.73
N ARG A 26 -14.33 10.38 10.08
CA ARG A 26 -13.55 9.28 10.68
C ARG A 26 -12.45 8.79 9.73
N LEU A 27 -12.77 8.70 8.45
CA LEU A 27 -11.86 8.24 7.41
C LEU A 27 -10.75 9.26 7.12
N GLU A 28 -11.03 10.56 7.24
CA GLU A 28 -10.01 11.62 7.24
C GLU A 28 -9.10 11.56 8.49
N ARG A 29 -9.65 11.28 9.67
CA ARG A 29 -8.85 11.10 10.91
C ARG A 29 -7.90 9.93 10.77
N LEU A 30 -8.39 8.76 10.32
CA LEU A 30 -7.56 7.57 10.08
C LEU A 30 -6.39 7.87 9.12
N GLU A 31 -6.66 8.64 8.06
CA GLU A 31 -5.63 9.06 7.11
C GLU A 31 -4.60 10.04 7.70
N SER A 32 -5.04 10.96 8.55
CA SER A 32 -4.16 11.88 9.26
C SER A 32 -3.21 11.13 10.20
N HIS A 33 -3.70 10.10 10.88
CA HIS A 33 -2.88 9.24 11.73
C HIS A 33 -1.89 8.38 10.93
N SER A 34 -2.31 7.83 9.79
CA SER A 34 -1.45 7.04 8.89
C SER A 34 -0.31 7.87 8.29
N SER A 35 -0.51 9.18 8.08
CA SER A 35 0.52 10.05 7.49
C SER A 35 1.60 10.49 8.49
N ILE A 36 1.32 10.45 9.80
CA ILE A 36 2.26 10.84 10.87
C ILE A 36 3.14 9.66 11.29
N LEU A 37 2.65 8.44 11.14
CA LEU A 37 3.39 7.23 11.49
C LEU A 37 4.11 6.69 10.24
N SER A 38 5.40 7.03 10.13
CA SER A 38 6.38 6.26 9.32
C SER A 38 6.25 4.75 9.62
N PRO A 39 6.57 3.82 8.69
CA PRO A 39 6.17 2.41 8.78
C PRO A 39 6.98 1.70 9.87
N ARG A 40 6.61 1.93 11.13
CA ARG A 40 7.06 1.14 12.25
C ARG A 40 6.19 -0.09 12.29
N VAL A 41 6.84 -1.22 12.01
CA VAL A 41 6.46 -2.58 12.39
C VAL A 41 5.73 -2.55 13.73
N SER A 42 4.40 -2.57 13.72
CA SER A 42 3.57 -2.76 14.90
C SER A 42 2.22 -3.31 14.44
N GLY A 43 1.87 -4.46 15.00
CA GLY A 43 0.82 -5.34 14.51
C GLY A 43 -0.55 -4.68 14.36
N ARG A 44 -1.14 -4.98 13.19
CA ARG A 44 -2.53 -5.42 13.00
C ARG A 44 -3.54 -4.91 14.04
N SER A 45 -4.35 -3.92 13.63
CA SER A 45 -5.81 -3.96 13.84
C SER A 45 -6.57 -2.72 13.35
N HIS A 46 -5.94 -1.56 13.12
CA HIS A 46 -6.69 -0.32 12.84
C HIS A 46 -6.67 0.18 11.38
N ASP A 47 -5.61 -0.07 10.61
CA ASP A 47 -5.51 0.38 9.21
C ASP A 47 -6.34 -0.44 8.20
N ASP A 48 -6.72 -1.67 8.56
CA ASP A 48 -7.56 -2.56 7.74
C ASP A 48 -9.04 -2.12 7.68
N ALA A 49 -9.51 -1.30 8.63
CA ALA A 49 -10.92 -0.88 8.67
C ALA A 49 -11.23 0.30 7.74
N ALA A 50 -10.21 1.05 7.29
CA ALA A 50 -10.37 2.18 6.38
C ALA A 50 -10.93 1.78 4.99
N PRO A 51 -10.44 0.74 4.29
CA PRO A 51 -11.02 0.31 3.02
C PRO A 51 -12.46 -0.19 3.14
N ASP A 52 -12.78 -0.94 4.20
CA ASP A 52 -14.14 -1.43 4.46
C ASP A 52 -15.12 -0.28 4.74
N LEU A 53 -14.67 0.72 5.50
CA LEU A 53 -15.44 1.94 5.74
C LEU A 53 -15.67 2.73 4.44
N ALA A 54 -14.63 2.90 3.61
CA ALA A 54 -14.76 3.60 2.33
C ALA A 54 -15.75 2.90 1.38
N TYR A 55 -15.75 1.55 1.35
CA TYR A 55 -16.71 0.78 0.58
C TYR A 55 -18.14 0.94 1.11
N THR A 56 -18.31 0.91 2.42
CA THR A 56 -19.60 1.16 3.09
C THR A 56 -20.13 2.54 2.75
N LEU A 57 -19.30 3.58 2.83
CA LEU A 57 -19.66 4.95 2.47
C LEU A 57 -20.06 5.07 1.00
N LYS A 58 -19.35 4.37 0.09
CA LYS A 58 -19.71 4.36 -1.33
C LYS A 58 -21.09 3.74 -1.57
N ARG A 59 -21.41 2.65 -0.86
CA ARG A 59 -22.74 2.01 -0.94
C ARG A 59 -23.81 2.94 -0.40
N ASP A 60 -23.59 3.50 0.78
CA ASP A 60 -24.54 4.38 1.46
C ASP A 60 -24.77 5.67 0.65
N LEU A 61 -23.74 6.20 -0.03
CA LEU A 61 -23.87 7.33 -0.96
C LEU A 61 -24.65 6.97 -2.23
N SER A 62 -24.52 5.74 -2.72
CA SER A 62 -25.34 5.24 -3.84
C SER A 62 -26.81 5.12 -3.43
N GLN A 63 -27.06 4.72 -2.18
CA GLN A 63 -28.40 4.68 -1.60
C GLN A 63 -28.99 6.10 -1.42
N LEU A 64 -28.19 7.07 -0.97
CA LEU A 64 -28.59 8.49 -0.91
C LEU A 64 -28.98 9.03 -2.30
N GLN A 65 -28.24 8.69 -3.35
CA GLN A 65 -28.60 9.06 -4.72
C GLN A 65 -29.95 8.46 -5.15
N THR A 66 -30.20 7.20 -4.79
CA THR A 66 -31.48 6.53 -5.05
C THR A 66 -32.62 7.24 -4.32
N TYR A 67 -32.44 7.56 -3.04
CA TYR A 67 -33.43 8.32 -2.27
C TYR A 67 -33.66 9.74 -2.79
N SER A 68 -32.63 10.42 -3.28
CA SER A 68 -32.78 11.73 -3.91
C SER A 68 -33.74 11.65 -5.10
N VAL A 69 -33.55 10.68 -6.00
CA VAL A 69 -34.43 10.46 -7.16
C VAL A 69 -35.85 10.06 -6.72
N ASP A 70 -35.98 9.20 -5.73
CA ASP A 70 -37.29 8.76 -5.23
C ASP A 70 -38.06 9.92 -4.59
N MET A 71 -37.40 10.71 -3.73
CA MET A 71 -38.00 11.93 -3.19
C MET A 71 -38.42 12.89 -4.30
N ASP A 72 -37.58 13.05 -5.34
CA ASP A 72 -37.84 13.96 -6.46
C ASP A 72 -39.11 13.59 -7.27
N ARG A 73 -39.43 12.30 -7.29
CA ARG A 73 -40.70 11.77 -7.84
C ARG A 73 -41.87 11.95 -6.89
N LEU A 74 -41.65 11.72 -5.59
CA LEU A 74 -42.70 11.74 -4.57
C LEU A 74 -43.21 13.15 -4.26
N TRP A 75 -42.36 14.19 -4.22
CA TRP A 75 -42.85 15.55 -3.94
C TRP A 75 -43.72 16.11 -5.06
N ARG A 76 -43.47 15.71 -6.31
CA ARG A 76 -44.29 16.12 -7.46
C ARG A 76 -45.69 15.51 -7.41
N SER A 77 -45.80 14.28 -6.90
CA SER A 77 -47.05 13.51 -6.86
C SER A 77 -47.85 13.69 -5.57
N GLN A 78 -47.19 13.80 -4.41
CA GLN A 78 -47.85 13.82 -3.10
C GLN A 78 -48.12 15.23 -2.57
N MET A 79 -47.36 16.26 -2.99
CA MET A 79 -47.41 17.56 -2.32
C MET A 79 -48.39 18.55 -2.95
N PRO A 80 -49.25 19.20 -2.13
CA PRO A 80 -50.13 20.28 -2.59
C PRO A 80 -49.29 21.49 -3.02
N LYS A 81 -49.82 22.29 -3.95
CA LYS A 81 -49.09 23.42 -4.57
C LYS A 81 -48.47 24.39 -3.55
N SER A 82 -49.13 24.64 -2.43
CA SER A 82 -48.66 25.53 -1.36
C SER A 82 -47.41 25.02 -0.64
N GLN A 83 -47.16 23.71 -0.61
CA GLN A 83 -46.00 23.12 0.07
C GLN A 83 -44.86 22.75 -0.88
N ARG A 84 -45.08 22.82 -2.20
CA ARG A 84 -44.10 22.41 -3.21
C ARG A 84 -42.79 23.20 -3.14
N ASP A 85 -42.85 24.51 -2.94
CA ASP A 85 -41.64 25.34 -2.88
C ASP A 85 -40.76 24.97 -1.67
N LEU A 86 -41.37 24.67 -0.53
CA LEU A 86 -40.65 24.22 0.66
C LEU A 86 -39.97 22.87 0.41
N TRP A 87 -40.70 21.91 -0.16
CA TRP A 87 -40.15 20.59 -0.45
C TRP A 87 -39.08 20.63 -1.52
N LYS A 88 -39.26 21.46 -2.55
CA LYS A 88 -38.25 21.68 -3.59
C LYS A 88 -36.93 22.15 -2.99
N ARG A 89 -36.94 23.17 -2.11
CA ARG A 89 -35.74 23.64 -1.41
C ARG A 89 -35.09 22.57 -0.54
N LYS A 90 -35.89 21.78 0.19
CA LYS A 90 -35.36 20.68 1.01
C LYS A 90 -34.66 19.61 0.16
N LEU A 91 -35.20 19.31 -1.02
CA LEU A 91 -34.61 18.32 -1.92
C LEU A 91 -33.37 18.85 -2.63
N GLU A 92 -33.37 20.13 -3.05
CA GLU A 92 -32.18 20.80 -3.59
C GLU A 92 -31.04 20.76 -2.57
N GLN A 93 -31.33 21.10 -1.30
CA GLN A 93 -30.33 20.99 -0.22
C GLN A 93 -29.79 19.56 -0.08
N VAL A 94 -30.66 18.54 -0.09
CA VAL A 94 -30.20 17.15 0.00
C VAL A 94 -29.33 16.78 -1.20
N ALA A 95 -29.72 17.17 -2.41
CA ALA A 95 -28.95 16.88 -3.62
C ALA A 95 -27.55 17.52 -3.57
N GLU A 96 -27.47 18.80 -3.16
CA GLU A 96 -26.21 19.51 -2.96
C GLU A 96 -25.33 18.82 -1.90
N GLU A 97 -25.92 18.40 -0.77
CA GLU A 97 -25.19 17.67 0.28
C GLU A 97 -24.64 16.33 -0.25
N VAL A 98 -25.45 15.56 -0.99
CA VAL A 98 -25.02 14.28 -1.59
C VAL A 98 -23.87 14.49 -2.57
N ASP A 99 -23.94 15.50 -3.44
CA ASP A 99 -22.89 15.80 -4.40
C ASP A 99 -21.61 16.28 -3.70
N SER A 100 -21.74 17.07 -2.63
CA SER A 100 -20.59 17.52 -1.84
C SER A 100 -19.87 16.35 -1.16
N LEU A 101 -20.62 15.41 -0.58
CA LEU A 101 -20.07 14.21 0.07
C LEU A 101 -19.41 13.28 -0.95
N LYS A 102 -20.00 13.17 -2.15
CA LYS A 102 -19.43 12.38 -3.25
C LYS A 102 -18.07 12.93 -3.66
N LEU A 103 -18.01 14.25 -3.90
CA LEU A 103 -16.77 14.93 -4.27
C LEU A 103 -15.69 14.75 -3.18
N ALA A 104 -16.07 14.83 -1.91
CA ALA A 104 -15.15 14.65 -0.81
C ALA A 104 -14.61 13.20 -0.72
N LEU A 105 -15.49 12.20 -0.90
CA LEU A 105 -15.07 10.80 -0.95
C LEU A 105 -14.16 10.51 -2.14
N ASP A 106 -14.47 11.05 -3.33
CA ASP A 106 -13.64 10.88 -4.53
C ASP A 106 -12.25 11.50 -4.36
N LYS A 107 -12.17 12.69 -3.72
CA LYS A 107 -10.90 13.31 -3.35
C LYS A 107 -10.09 12.44 -2.40
N TYR A 108 -10.72 11.88 -1.37
CA TYR A 108 -10.06 10.95 -0.46
C TYR A 108 -9.50 9.73 -1.20
N LEU A 109 -10.33 9.05 -2.01
CA LEU A 109 -9.92 7.85 -2.74
C LEU A 109 -8.76 8.14 -3.70
N SER A 110 -8.79 9.29 -4.37
CA SER A 110 -7.71 9.74 -5.25
C SER A 110 -6.39 9.92 -4.51
N ARG A 111 -6.42 10.57 -3.34
CA ARG A 111 -5.23 10.76 -2.49
C ARG A 111 -4.69 9.43 -1.97
N ARG A 112 -5.59 8.55 -1.49
CA ARG A 112 -5.23 7.21 -1.01
C ARG A 112 -4.60 6.37 -2.11
N HIS A 113 -5.20 6.35 -3.30
CA HIS A 113 -4.68 5.60 -4.45
C HIS A 113 -3.29 6.10 -4.86
N ARG A 114 -3.10 7.43 -4.94
CA ARG A 114 -1.80 8.03 -5.21
C ARG A 114 -0.73 7.57 -4.22
N ARG A 115 -1.01 7.61 -2.92
CA ARG A 115 -0.06 7.11 -1.89
C ARG A 115 0.23 5.63 -2.02
N GLN A 116 -0.77 4.82 -2.34
CA GLN A 116 -0.57 3.39 -2.58
C GLN A 116 0.37 3.15 -3.76
N MET A 117 0.25 3.92 -4.83
CA MET A 117 1.18 3.86 -5.97
C MET A 117 2.59 4.32 -5.57
N GLU A 118 2.72 5.47 -4.90
CA GLU A 118 4.01 5.94 -4.39
C GLU A 118 4.67 4.94 -3.43
N ALA A 119 3.90 4.26 -2.58
CA ALA A 119 4.41 3.22 -1.67
C ALA A 119 4.86 1.97 -2.42
N LYS A 120 4.15 1.56 -3.48
CA LYS A 120 4.56 0.46 -4.37
C LYS A 120 5.86 0.79 -5.10
N GLU A 121 5.94 1.98 -5.69
CA GLU A 121 7.16 2.44 -6.37
C GLU A 121 8.36 2.49 -5.42
N ARG A 122 8.18 3.00 -4.19
CA ARG A 122 9.22 2.96 -3.15
C ARG A 122 9.63 1.53 -2.79
N ALA A 123 8.68 0.61 -2.64
CA ALA A 123 8.97 -0.79 -2.35
C ALA A 123 9.73 -1.46 -3.49
N GLU A 124 9.37 -1.19 -4.75
CA GLU A 124 10.10 -1.68 -5.92
C GLU A 124 11.52 -1.13 -6.00
N LEU A 125 11.73 0.16 -5.72
CA LEU A 125 13.06 0.77 -5.68
C LEU A 125 13.92 0.13 -4.57
N LEU A 126 13.37 -0.07 -3.38
CA LEU A 126 14.06 -0.75 -2.27
C LEU A 126 14.39 -2.21 -2.62
N GLN A 127 13.48 -2.92 -3.31
CA GLN A 127 13.72 -4.28 -3.76
C GLN A 127 14.89 -4.35 -4.75
N ARG A 128 14.98 -3.39 -5.69
CA ARG A 128 16.11 -3.30 -6.63
C ARG A 128 17.43 -3.03 -5.92
N VAL A 129 17.45 -2.05 -5.01
CA VAL A 129 18.66 -1.73 -4.22
C VAL A 129 19.10 -2.93 -3.39
N ASN A 130 18.18 -3.65 -2.75
CA ASN A 130 18.53 -4.83 -1.96
C ASN A 130 19.04 -5.98 -2.85
N GLY A 131 18.47 -6.16 -4.05
CA GLY A 131 18.95 -7.14 -5.02
C GLY A 131 20.35 -6.82 -5.55
N ASP A 132 20.60 -5.55 -5.89
CA ASP A 132 21.92 -5.09 -6.35
C ASP A 132 22.95 -5.14 -5.22
N SER A 133 22.59 -4.75 -3.99
CA SER A 133 23.47 -4.86 -2.82
C SER A 133 23.80 -6.32 -2.49
N ALA A 134 22.83 -7.24 -2.63
CA ALA A 134 23.07 -8.67 -2.44
C ALA A 134 24.01 -9.23 -3.51
N ARG A 135 23.88 -8.80 -4.77
CA ARG A 135 24.80 -9.14 -5.85
C ARG A 135 26.21 -8.62 -5.57
N VAL A 136 26.35 -7.38 -5.08
CA VAL A 136 27.66 -6.79 -4.75
C VAL A 136 28.35 -7.58 -3.63
N LEU A 137 27.62 -7.97 -2.57
CA LEU A 137 28.18 -8.80 -1.50
C LEU A 137 28.66 -10.17 -2.00
N GLN A 138 27.90 -10.82 -2.89
CA GLN A 138 28.30 -12.09 -3.50
C GLN A 138 29.59 -11.97 -4.31
N ILE A 139 29.77 -10.88 -5.06
CA ILE A 139 30.99 -10.65 -5.85
C ILE A 139 32.21 -10.53 -4.93
N PHE A 140 32.10 -9.78 -3.82
CA PHE A 140 33.20 -9.63 -2.86
C PHE A 140 33.57 -10.97 -2.19
N ASP A 141 32.57 -11.78 -1.84
CA ASP A 141 32.80 -13.11 -1.26
C ASP A 141 33.48 -14.06 -2.26
N GLU A 142 33.04 -14.06 -3.52
CA GLU A 142 33.63 -14.86 -4.60
C GLU A 142 35.09 -14.44 -4.89
N GLU A 143 35.37 -13.13 -4.91
CA GLU A 143 36.73 -12.60 -5.11
C GLU A 143 37.66 -12.95 -3.94
N ALA A 144 37.17 -12.84 -2.70
CA ALA A 144 37.93 -13.24 -1.52
C ALA A 144 38.25 -14.75 -1.53
N GLN A 145 37.29 -15.58 -1.92
CA GLN A 145 37.48 -17.02 -2.06
C GLN A 145 38.50 -17.36 -3.16
N ALA A 146 38.45 -16.65 -4.29
CA ALA A 146 39.41 -16.81 -5.39
C ALA A 146 40.83 -16.42 -4.95
N MET A 147 41.00 -15.30 -4.24
CA MET A 147 42.30 -14.88 -3.70
C MET A 147 42.86 -15.88 -2.69
N GLN A 148 42.03 -16.42 -1.79
CA GLN A 148 42.49 -17.42 -0.83
C GLN A 148 42.91 -18.72 -1.54
N SER A 149 42.17 -19.13 -2.58
CA SER A 149 42.50 -20.30 -3.39
C SER A 149 43.82 -20.13 -4.13
N ALA A 150 44.07 -18.95 -4.71
CA ALA A 150 45.33 -18.62 -5.36
C ALA A 150 46.52 -18.64 -4.37
N ARG A 151 46.35 -18.09 -3.16
CA ARG A 151 47.36 -18.15 -2.10
C ARG A 151 47.67 -19.58 -1.66
N ASN A 152 46.64 -20.39 -1.44
CA ASN A 152 46.81 -21.80 -1.06
C ASN A 152 47.55 -22.57 -2.16
N SER A 153 47.16 -22.36 -3.42
CA SER A 153 47.82 -22.98 -4.58
C SER A 153 49.29 -22.57 -4.71
N SER A 154 49.60 -21.28 -4.51
CA SER A 154 50.99 -20.79 -4.49
C SER A 154 51.82 -21.48 -3.41
N SER A 155 51.29 -21.58 -2.18
CA SER A 155 51.99 -22.26 -1.09
C SER A 155 52.22 -23.74 -1.39
N MET A 156 51.26 -24.42 -2.02
CA MET A 156 51.41 -25.82 -2.42
C MET A 156 52.48 -26.00 -3.50
N LEU A 157 52.56 -25.09 -4.47
CA LEU A 157 53.62 -25.12 -5.49
C LEU A 157 55.01 -24.89 -4.88
N ASP A 158 55.13 -23.96 -3.93
CA ASP A 158 56.39 -23.72 -3.22
C ASP A 158 56.83 -24.95 -2.41
N GLU A 159 55.90 -25.62 -1.73
CA GLU A 159 56.16 -26.85 -0.99
C GLU A 159 56.57 -28.01 -1.92
N ALA A 160 55.87 -28.17 -3.05
CA ALA A 160 56.20 -29.18 -4.05
C ALA A 160 57.58 -28.92 -4.69
N TYR A 161 57.89 -27.65 -4.98
CA TYR A 161 59.19 -27.23 -5.49
C TYR A 161 60.31 -27.52 -4.48
N SER A 162 60.14 -27.10 -3.22
CA SER A 162 61.09 -27.35 -2.14
C SER A 162 61.36 -28.85 -1.96
N THR A 163 60.30 -29.66 -1.94
CA THR A 163 60.41 -31.11 -1.84
C THR A 163 61.15 -31.70 -3.04
N GLY A 164 60.83 -31.26 -4.26
CA GLY A 164 61.51 -31.68 -5.48
C GLY A 164 63.01 -31.37 -5.47
N VAL A 165 63.38 -30.16 -5.05
CA VAL A 165 64.80 -29.76 -4.89
C VAL A 165 65.49 -30.65 -3.85
N ALA A 166 64.88 -30.86 -2.69
CA ALA A 166 65.47 -31.70 -1.64
C ALA A 166 65.70 -33.15 -2.09
N VAL A 167 64.75 -33.72 -2.85
CA VAL A 167 64.90 -35.06 -3.43
C VAL A 167 66.05 -35.09 -4.43
N LEU A 168 66.12 -34.14 -5.36
CA LEU A 168 67.21 -34.06 -6.34
C LEU A 168 68.58 -33.86 -5.69
N SER A 169 68.68 -33.02 -4.66
CA SER A 169 69.92 -32.84 -3.88
C SER A 169 70.36 -34.14 -3.23
N LYS A 170 69.45 -34.88 -2.59
CA LYS A 170 69.76 -36.20 -2.01
C LYS A 170 70.24 -37.20 -3.06
N TYR A 171 69.63 -37.24 -4.24
CA TYR A 171 70.09 -38.10 -5.33
C TYR A 171 71.47 -37.70 -5.87
N ALA A 172 71.76 -36.39 -5.97
CA ALA A 172 73.07 -35.91 -6.37
C ALA A 172 74.16 -36.33 -5.36
N GLU A 173 73.90 -36.18 -4.06
CA GLU A 173 74.80 -36.65 -3.00
C GLU A 173 75.02 -38.16 -3.02
N GLN A 174 73.96 -38.95 -3.22
CA GLN A 174 74.06 -40.41 -3.36
C GLN A 174 74.91 -40.80 -4.57
N ARG A 175 74.70 -40.14 -5.72
CA ARG A 175 75.48 -40.38 -6.94
C ARG A 175 76.95 -40.06 -6.74
N ASP A 176 77.27 -38.96 -6.07
CA ASP A 176 78.66 -38.56 -5.84
C ASP A 176 79.39 -39.50 -4.86
N ARG A 177 78.67 -40.22 -3.97
CA ARG A 177 79.22 -41.31 -3.13
C ARG A 177 79.39 -42.65 -3.85
N LEU A 178 78.74 -42.83 -5.00
CA LEU A 178 78.84 -44.02 -5.84
C LEU A 178 79.94 -43.90 -6.92
N LYS A 179 80.66 -42.79 -6.95
CA LYS A 179 81.88 -42.58 -7.74
C LYS A 179 83.11 -42.77 -6.87
#